data_AF-A0A951MZT3-F1
#
_entry.id   AF-A0A951MZT3-F1
#
_cell.length_a   1.000
_cell.length_b   1.000
_cell.length_c   1.000
_cell.angle_alpha   90.00
_cell.angle_beta   90.00
_cell.angle_gamma   90.00
#
_symmetry.space_group_name_H-M   'P 1'
#
loop_
_entity.id
_entity.type
_entity.pdbx_description
1 polymer ?
#
loop_
_entity_poly.entity_id
_entity_poly.type
_entity_poly.pdbx_seq_one_letter_code
_entity_poly.pdbx_strand_id
1 'polypeptide(L)'
;FGRPAVTAECAAPLLAGGGLLLVSEPPEGAAEEGERWPAAGLDGLGLVLRTFTAGPPRIAVLQQTGACPERFPRRVGIPAKRPLW
;
A
#
# COMPACT_ATOMS: atom_id res chain seq x y z
N PHE A 1 -1.94 -12.95 -2.60
CA PHE A 1 -1.64 -11.62 -2.01
C PHE A 1 -1.49 -10.59 -3.11
N GLY A 2 -2.13 -9.42 -2.99
CA GLY A 2 -2.11 -8.38 -4.03
C GLY A 2 -0.73 -7.79 -4.25
N ARG A 3 -0.49 -7.23 -5.45
CA ARG A 3 0.73 -6.48 -5.74
C ARG A 3 0.72 -5.17 -4.92
N PRO A 4 1.76 -4.87 -4.12
CA PRO A 4 1.74 -3.75 -3.18
C PRO A 4 1.37 -2.40 -3.80
N ALA A 5 2.04 -2.02 -4.89
CA ALA A 5 1.77 -0.76 -5.59
C ALA A 5 0.32 -0.65 -6.09
N VAL A 6 -0.23 -1.75 -6.62
CA VAL A 6 -1.60 -1.79 -7.13
C VAL A 6 -2.59 -1.68 -5.97
N THR A 7 -2.35 -2.40 -4.88
CA THR A 7 -3.19 -2.38 -3.69
C THR A 7 -3.19 -0.99 -3.04
N ALA A 8 -2.03 -0.37 -2.84
CA ALA A 8 -1.93 0.97 -2.27
C ALA A 8 -2.59 2.03 -3.15
N GLU A 9 -2.31 2.05 -4.45
CA GLU A 9 -2.86 3.05 -5.36
C GLU A 9 -4.38 3.02 -5.43
N CYS A 10 -4.97 1.82 -5.50
CA CYS A 10 -6.42 1.66 -5.55
C CYS A 10 -7.11 1.96 -4.21
N ALA A 11 -6.43 1.73 -3.08
CA ALA A 11 -7.01 1.92 -1.75
C ALA A 11 -6.89 3.34 -1.22
N ALA A 12 -5.76 4.03 -1.47
CA ALA A 12 -5.48 5.37 -0.94
C ALA A 12 -6.62 6.40 -1.12
N PRO A 13 -7.26 6.56 -2.30
CA PRO A 13 -8.31 7.56 -2.48
C PRO A 13 -9.64 7.20 -1.78
N LEU A 14 -9.76 5.98 -1.25
CA LEU A 14 -10.93 5.54 -0.47
C LEU A 14 -10.77 5.84 1.03
N LEU A 15 -9.59 6.27 1.48
CA LEU A 15 -9.28 6.52 2.88
C LEU A 15 -9.45 8.00 3.21
N ALA A 16 -10.17 8.29 4.30
CA ALA A 16 -10.09 9.59 4.95
C ALA A 16 -8.72 9.77 5.64
N GLY A 17 -8.36 11.03 5.93
CA GLY A 17 -7.15 11.33 6.71
C GLY A 17 -7.15 10.57 8.05
N GLY A 18 -6.03 9.91 8.36
CA GLY A 18 -5.88 9.02 9.51
C GLY A 18 -6.38 7.59 9.32
N GLY A 19 -7.11 7.31 8.23
CA GLY A 19 -7.66 5.99 7.91
C GLY A 19 -6.59 4.90 7.72
N LEU A 20 -6.97 3.65 7.96
CA LEU A 20 -6.06 2.50 7.91
C LEU A 20 -6.37 1.58 6.73
N LEU A 21 -5.31 1.12 6.07
CA LEU A 21 -5.34 0.03 5.11
C LEU A 21 -4.65 -1.19 5.73
N LEU A 22 -5.41 -2.27 5.89
CA LEU A 22 -4.91 -3.56 6.37
C LEU A 22 -4.78 -4.51 5.18
N VAL A 23 -3.56 -4.97 4.89
CA VAL A 23 -3.29 -5.87 3.76
C VAL A 23 -2.80 -7.19 4.29
N SER A 24 -3.47 -8.29 3.95
CA SER A 24 -2.91 -9.62 4.22
C SER A 24 -1.59 -9.79 3.48
N GLU A 25 -0.56 -10.25 4.19
CA GLU A 25 0.77 -10.48 3.68
C GLU A 25 1.05 -11.97 3.51
N PRO A 26 1.89 -12.35 2.54
CA PRO A 26 2.36 -13.73 2.44
C PRO A 26 3.09 -14.15 3.72
N PRO A 27 2.93 -15.43 4.14
CA PRO A 27 3.51 -15.94 5.38
C PRO A 27 5.05 -15.99 5.36
N GLU A 28 5.67 -16.25 4.21
CA GLU A 28 7.14 -16.32 4.01
C GLU A 28 7.52 -15.84 2.60
N GLY A 29 8.77 -15.38 2.41
CA GLY A 29 9.36 -15.12 1.08
C GLY A 29 8.90 -13.85 0.35
N ALA A 30 8.19 -12.93 1.02
CA ALA A 30 8.11 -11.56 0.52
C ALA A 30 9.51 -10.94 0.56
N ALA A 31 9.87 -10.21 -0.51
CA ALA A 31 10.92 -9.20 -0.52
C ALA A 31 10.93 -8.44 0.82
N GLU A 32 12.11 -8.01 1.29
CA GLU A 32 12.24 -7.34 2.59
C GLU A 32 11.18 -6.23 2.75
N GLU A 33 10.77 -5.94 3.98
CA GLU A 33 9.62 -5.06 4.26
C GLU A 33 9.67 -3.73 3.48
N GLY A 34 10.86 -3.14 3.40
CA GLY A 34 11.12 -1.90 2.65
C GLY A 34 11.16 -2.05 1.13
N GLU A 35 11.37 -3.25 0.60
CA GLU A 35 11.34 -3.55 -0.84
C GLU A 35 9.91 -3.76 -1.31
N ARG A 36 9.07 -4.47 -0.53
CA ARG A 36 7.66 -4.70 -0.88
C ARG A 36 6.82 -3.43 -0.72
N TRP A 37 7.06 -2.65 0.34
CA TRP A 37 6.35 -1.42 0.68
C TRP A 37 7.32 -0.23 0.82
N PRO A 38 7.93 0.24 -0.29
CA PRO A 38 8.93 1.30 -0.25
C PRO A 38 8.32 2.63 0.20
N ALA A 39 8.96 3.26 1.17
CA ALA A 39 8.47 4.50 1.78
C ALA A 39 8.22 5.62 0.76
N ALA A 40 9.15 5.80 -0.20
CA ALA A 40 9.00 6.82 -1.26
C ALA A 40 7.78 6.58 -2.17
N GLY A 41 7.46 5.32 -2.47
CA GLY A 41 6.29 4.97 -3.26
C GLY A 41 4.98 5.22 -2.52
N LEU A 42 4.96 4.89 -1.22
CA LEU A 42 3.81 5.12 -0.34
C LEU A 42 3.56 6.61 -0.07
N ASP A 43 4.62 7.39 0.15
CA ASP A 43 4.52 8.83 0.40
C ASP A 43 3.86 9.57 -0.77
N GLY A 44 4.14 9.15 -2.00
CA GLY A 44 3.48 9.67 -3.20
C GLY A 44 1.96 9.44 -3.27
N LEU A 45 1.42 8.54 -2.42
CA LEU A 45 -0.01 8.25 -2.24
C LEU A 45 -0.56 8.81 -0.91
N GLY A 46 0.27 9.49 -0.11
CA GLY A 46 -0.08 9.96 1.23
C GLY A 46 -0.14 8.84 2.29
N LEU A 47 0.42 7.67 1.99
CA LEU A 47 0.43 6.51 2.88
C LEU A 47 1.77 6.36 3.60
N VAL A 48 1.72 5.81 4.82
CA VAL A 48 2.92 5.38 5.56
C VAL A 48 2.70 3.97 6.08
N LEU A 49 3.68 3.09 5.88
CA LEU A 49 3.73 1.79 6.53
C LEU A 49 4.02 1.97 8.03
N ARG A 50 3.13 1.50 8.90
CA ARG A 50 3.27 1.64 10.35
C ARG A 50 3.93 0.42 10.98
N THR A 51 3.43 -0.76 10.66
CA THR A 51 3.90 -2.00 11.25
C THR A 51 3.38 -3.20 10.46
N PHE A 52 3.86 -4.38 10.84
CA PHE A 52 3.24 -5.65 10.52
C PHE A 52 2.72 -6.30 11.80
N THR A 53 1.63 -7.07 11.70
CA THR A 53 1.22 -7.92 12.83
C THR A 53 2.24 -9.01 13.08
N ALA A 54 2.44 -9.36 14.36
CA ALA A 54 3.25 -10.50 14.74
C ALA A 54 2.51 -11.83 14.50
N GLY A 55 3.22 -12.83 13.99
CA GLY A 55 2.67 -14.17 13.76
C GLY A 55 1.68 -14.25 12.58
N PRO A 56 1.16 -15.46 12.29
CA PRO A 56 0.19 -15.67 11.23
C PRO A 56 -1.26 -15.32 11.67
N PRO A 57 -2.08 -14.66 10.82
CA PRO A 57 -1.69 -14.09 9.54
C PRO A 57 -0.85 -12.82 9.72
N ARG A 58 0.16 -12.66 8.87
CA ARG A 58 0.92 -11.41 8.80
C ARG A 58 0.09 -10.38 8.05
N ILE A 59 -0.09 -9.20 8.62
CA ILE A 59 -0.88 -8.09 8.06
C ILE A 59 0.00 -6.86 8.02
N ALA A 60 0.11 -6.21 6.86
CA ALA A 60 0.69 -4.87 6.76
C ALA A 60 -0.34 -3.83 7.18
N VAL A 61 0.05 -2.93 8.08
CA VAL A 61 -0.78 -1.81 8.55
C VAL A 61 -0.24 -0.53 7.95
N LEU A 62 -0.99 0.07 7.02
CA LEU A 62 -0.67 1.36 6.43
C LEU A 62 -1.67 2.41 6.91
N GLN A 63 -1.22 3.67 7.04
CA GLN A 63 -2.06 4.79 7.45
C GLN A 63 -2.02 5.91 6.42
N GLN A 64 -3.18 6.48 6.10
CA GLN A 64 -3.31 7.70 5.32
C GLN A 64 -2.92 8.91 6.18
N THR A 65 -1.73 9.47 5.94
CA THR A 65 -1.19 10.60 6.72
C THR A 65 -1.19 11.92 5.96
N GLY A 66 -1.18 11.85 4.62
CA GLY A 66 -1.38 12.99 3.72
C GLY A 66 -2.60 12.75 2.82
N ALA A 67 -3.08 13.79 2.13
CA ALA A 67 -4.14 13.61 1.14
C ALA A 67 -3.61 12.78 -0.05
N CYS A 68 -4.38 11.76 -0.47
CA CYS A 68 -4.09 11.06 -1.72
C CYS A 68 -4.30 12.02 -2.90
N PRO A 69 -3.33 12.21 -3.81
CA PRO A 69 -3.53 13.08 -4.96
C PRO A 69 -4.70 12.63 -5.85
N GLU A 70 -5.53 13.58 -6.30
CA GLU A 70 -6.73 13.35 -7.13
C GLU A 70 -6.49 12.60 -8.46
N ARG A 71 -5.23 12.52 -8.92
CA ARG A 71 -4.86 11.75 -10.12
C ARG A 71 -4.94 10.23 -9.91
N PHE A 72 -5.15 9.77 -8.67
CA PHE A 72 -5.21 8.37 -8.31
C PHE A 72 -6.65 7.92 -7.99
N PRO A 73 -7.01 6.66 -8.30
CA PRO A 73 -6.16 5.70 -8.99
C PRO A 73 -6.02 6.07 -10.46
N ARG A 74 -4.90 5.70 -11.07
CA ARG A 74 -4.76 5.83 -12.52
C ARG A 74 -5.81 4.94 -13.20
N ARG A 75 -6.13 5.27 -14.46
CA ARG A 75 -7.17 4.60 -15.27
C ARG A 75 -7.11 3.07 -15.13
N VAL A 76 -8.28 2.44 -15.08
CA VAL A 76 -8.45 0.98 -14.93
C VAL A 76 -7.46 0.19 -15.80
N GLY A 77 -6.75 -0.75 -15.17
CA GLY A 77 -5.73 -1.58 -15.80
C GLY A 77 -4.32 -0.97 -15.83
N ILE A 78 -4.16 0.36 -15.71
CA ILE A 78 -2.83 0.99 -15.62
C ILE A 78 -2.08 0.55 -14.37
N PRO A 79 -2.65 0.55 -13.14
CA PRO A 79 -1.91 0.16 -11.94
C PRO A 79 -1.27 -1.23 -12.07
N ALA A 80 -2.01 -2.20 -12.62
CA ALA A 80 -1.52 -3.56 -12.81
C ALA A 80 -0.45 -3.68 -13.91
N LYS A 81 -0.63 -2.96 -15.05
CA LYS A 81 0.32 -2.99 -16.17
C LYS A 81 1.60 -2.20 -15.91
N ARG A 82 1.50 -1.12 -15.13
CA ARG A 82 2.59 -0.19 -14.81
C ARG A 82 2.55 0.18 -13.32
N PRO A 83 2.93 -0.76 -12.44
CA PRO A 83 3.07 -0.52 -11.01
C PRO A 83 3.91 0.73 -10.72
N LEU A 84 3.61 1.44 -9.63
CA LEU A 84 4.40 2.59 -9.19
C LEU A 84 5.81 2.18 -8.71
N TRP A 85 5.94 0.93 -8.24
CA TRP A 85 7.17 0.23 -7.90
C TRP A 85 6.97 -1.28 -8.13
#